data_AF-A0A182YSL5-F1
#
_entry.id   AF-A0A182YSL5-F1
#
_cell.length_a   1.000
_cell.length_b   1.000
_cell.length_c   1.000
_cell.angle_alpha   90.00
_cell.angle_beta   90.00
_cell.angle_gamma   90.00
#
_symmetry.space_group_name_H-M   'P 1'
#
loop_
_entity.id
_entity.type
_entity.pdbx_description
1 polymer ?
#
loop_
_entity_poly.entity_id
_entity_poly.type
_entity_poly.pdbx_seq_one_letter_code
_entity_poly.pdbx_strand_id
1 'polypeptide(L)'
;MRPDCSITDMEAPDPLCPVTAWSDWSPCSATCGKGVQIRTRLLLLVPEEHERCHNRIELNQQRPCTEKADCLYDTFTAQEICSQPPETGPCRGRYQRYAYDTTQRTCVPFYYGGCRGNRNNFLTSDDCMNTCTKARLGEVATTERTTTTTTTTDPFEELPVDCVLSDWSEWTPCSVTCGTGRSERVRSIVTQPRNGGQPCPPRIVKRRKCTGPPCN
;
A
#
# COMPACT_ATOMS: atom_id res chain seq x y z
N MET A 1 1.53 13.83 -19.82
CA MET A 1 0.84 13.16 -20.94
C MET A 1 -0.02 12.06 -20.34
N ARG A 2 -1.34 12.17 -20.45
CA ARG A 2 -2.26 11.07 -20.11
C ARG A 2 -2.09 9.99 -21.19
N PRO A 3 -2.15 8.69 -20.86
CA PRO A 3 -2.07 7.67 -21.89
C PRO A 3 -3.29 7.80 -22.81
N ASP A 4 -3.04 7.65 -24.11
CA ASP A 4 -4.06 7.61 -25.16
C ASP A 4 -5.08 6.52 -24.84
N CYS A 5 -6.37 6.87 -24.79
CA CYS A 5 -7.42 5.86 -24.75
C CYS A 5 -7.38 5.08 -26.07
N SER A 6 -7.03 3.79 -26.03
CA SER A 6 -7.01 2.98 -27.24
C SER A 6 -8.46 2.66 -27.67
N ILE A 7 -8.73 2.69 -28.97
CA ILE A 7 -10.06 2.37 -29.53
C ILE A 7 -10.49 0.93 -29.18
N THR A 8 -9.54 0.06 -28.87
CA THR A 8 -9.77 -1.31 -28.38
C THR A 8 -10.35 -1.40 -26.96
N ASP A 9 -10.35 -0.30 -26.19
CA ASP A 9 -10.92 -0.26 -24.82
C ASP A 9 -12.39 0.22 -24.78
N MET A 10 -12.98 0.57 -25.94
CA MET A 10 -14.40 0.92 -26.04
C MET A 10 -15.23 -0.36 -26.22
N GLU A 11 -15.77 -0.86 -25.10
CA GLU A 11 -16.76 -1.94 -25.09
C GLU A 11 -18.01 -1.46 -25.85
N ALA A 12 -18.29 -2.06 -27.02
CA ALA A 12 -19.47 -1.74 -27.82
C ALA A 12 -20.73 -2.08 -26.99
N PRO A 13 -21.71 -1.16 -26.84
CA PRO A 13 -22.90 -1.44 -26.06
C PRO A 13 -23.68 -2.61 -26.67
N ASP A 14 -23.88 -3.72 -25.94
CA ASP A 14 -24.79 -4.80 -26.38
C ASP A 14 -26.23 -4.25 -26.31
N PRO A 15 -26.92 -4.08 -27.46
CA PRO A 15 -28.27 -3.52 -27.48
C PRO A 15 -29.30 -4.40 -26.76
N LEU A 16 -29.02 -5.68 -26.50
CA LEU A 16 -29.90 -6.61 -25.79
C LEU A 16 -29.72 -6.57 -24.26
N CYS A 17 -28.58 -6.06 -23.79
CA CYS A 17 -28.23 -6.00 -22.37
C CYS A 17 -27.69 -4.59 -22.03
N PRO A 18 -28.54 -3.54 -22.11
CA PRO A 18 -28.12 -2.19 -21.78
C PRO A 18 -27.69 -2.10 -20.32
N VAL A 19 -26.57 -1.43 -20.08
CA VAL A 19 -25.98 -1.25 -18.75
C VAL A 19 -25.67 0.22 -18.48
N THR A 20 -25.57 0.57 -17.19
CA THR A 20 -25.01 1.87 -16.79
C THR A 20 -23.55 1.97 -17.22
N ALA A 21 -23.01 3.19 -17.19
CA ALA A 21 -21.57 3.35 -17.10
C ALA A 21 -21.03 2.59 -15.88
N TRP A 22 -19.77 2.16 -15.97
CA TRP A 22 -19.04 1.65 -14.82
C TRP A 22 -19.00 2.67 -13.69
N SER A 23 -19.13 2.20 -12.45
CA SER A 23 -18.78 3.01 -11.27
C SER A 23 -17.29 3.38 -11.29
N ASP A 24 -16.91 4.36 -10.48
CA ASP A 24 -15.52 4.55 -10.11
C ASP A 24 -14.94 3.27 -9.47
N TRP A 25 -13.63 3.10 -9.59
CA TRP A 25 -12.92 2.01 -8.92
C TRP A 25 -12.94 2.21 -7.39
N SER A 26 -13.18 1.13 -6.66
CA SER A 26 -13.03 1.10 -5.20
C SER A 26 -11.58 1.42 -4.78
N PRO A 27 -11.36 1.81 -3.52
CA PRO A 27 -10.04 1.71 -2.89
C PRO A 27 -9.46 0.30 -3.01
N CYS A 28 -8.13 0.16 -2.88
CA CYS A 28 -7.47 -1.14 -2.91
C CYS A 28 -8.03 -2.04 -1.80
N SER A 29 -8.27 -3.33 -2.11
CA SER A 29 -8.79 -4.29 -1.13
C SER A 29 -7.81 -4.53 0.00
N ALA A 30 -6.51 -4.31 -0.26
CA ALA A 30 -5.44 -4.45 0.71
C ALA A 30 -4.99 -3.05 1.17
N THR A 31 -4.65 -2.93 2.45
CA THR A 31 -4.10 -1.71 3.07
C THR A 31 -2.58 -1.59 2.89
N CYS A 32 -1.94 -2.67 2.43
CA CYS A 32 -0.54 -2.80 2.07
C CYS A 32 -0.36 -3.95 1.08
N GLY A 33 0.78 -4.03 0.41
CA GLY A 33 1.09 -5.13 -0.50
C GLY A 33 0.13 -5.19 -1.69
N LYS A 34 -0.13 -6.41 -2.20
CA LYS A 34 -0.98 -6.63 -3.37
C LYS A 34 -2.45 -6.78 -2.95
N GLY A 35 -3.34 -6.13 -3.68
CA GLY A 35 -4.78 -6.27 -3.54
C GLY A 35 -5.49 -6.16 -4.88
N VAL A 36 -6.81 -5.98 -4.82
CA VAL A 36 -7.66 -5.70 -5.99
C VAL A 36 -8.56 -4.50 -5.74
N GLN A 37 -8.80 -3.71 -6.78
CA GLN A 37 -9.86 -2.72 -6.81
C GLN A 37 -11.04 -3.29 -7.60
N ILE A 38 -12.25 -2.90 -7.22
CA ILE A 38 -13.49 -3.43 -7.78
C ILE A 38 -14.32 -2.28 -8.30
N ARG A 39 -14.96 -2.46 -9.46
CA ARG A 39 -16.00 -1.56 -9.96
C ARG A 39 -17.19 -2.35 -10.48
N THR A 40 -18.35 -1.74 -10.48
CA THR A 40 -19.61 -2.40 -10.82
C THR A 40 -20.43 -1.55 -11.77
N ARG A 41 -21.25 -2.18 -12.60
CA ARG A 41 -22.29 -1.53 -13.41
C ARG A 41 -23.60 -2.28 -13.25
N LEU A 42 -24.72 -1.61 -13.51
CA LEU A 42 -26.05 -2.19 -13.35
C LEU A 42 -26.70 -2.43 -14.70
N LEU A 43 -27.51 -3.49 -14.80
CA LEU A 43 -28.43 -3.68 -15.92
C LEU A 43 -29.51 -2.61 -15.87
N LEU A 44 -29.79 -2.01 -17.03
CA LEU A 44 -30.87 -1.05 -17.23
C LEU A 44 -32.17 -1.73 -17.67
N LEU A 45 -32.31 -3.02 -17.37
CA LEU A 45 -33.49 -3.83 -17.65
C LEU A 45 -34.34 -3.99 -16.37
N VAL A 46 -35.55 -4.52 -16.53
CA VAL A 46 -36.36 -4.91 -15.38
C VAL A 46 -35.85 -6.26 -14.82
N PRO A 47 -36.02 -6.53 -13.49
CA PRO A 47 -35.45 -7.71 -12.84
C PRO A 47 -35.76 -9.06 -13.49
N GLU A 48 -36.96 -9.22 -14.04
CA GLU A 48 -37.41 -10.43 -14.72
C GLU A 48 -36.60 -10.76 -15.98
N GLU A 49 -35.96 -9.75 -16.56
CA GLU A 49 -35.15 -9.89 -17.77
C GLU A 49 -33.66 -10.06 -17.50
N HIS A 50 -33.19 -9.89 -16.26
CA HIS A 50 -31.76 -9.94 -15.94
C HIS A 50 -31.10 -11.29 -16.25
N GLU A 51 -31.83 -12.39 -16.08
CA GLU A 51 -31.34 -13.75 -16.31
C GLU A 51 -30.80 -13.95 -17.74
N ARG A 52 -31.38 -13.26 -18.75
CA ARG A 52 -30.93 -13.39 -20.15
C ARG A 52 -29.54 -12.79 -20.41
N CYS A 53 -29.04 -11.98 -19.47
CA CYS A 53 -27.79 -11.23 -19.60
C CYS A 53 -26.66 -11.74 -18.70
N HIS A 54 -26.93 -12.67 -17.78
CA HIS A 54 -25.99 -13.11 -16.72
C HIS A 54 -24.60 -13.54 -17.25
N ASN A 55 -24.53 -14.16 -18.42
CA ASN A 55 -23.28 -14.61 -19.05
C ASN A 55 -22.87 -13.81 -20.30
N ARG A 56 -23.66 -12.80 -20.66
CA ARG A 56 -23.42 -11.97 -21.85
C ARG A 56 -22.66 -10.71 -21.52
N ILE A 57 -22.80 -10.22 -20.28
CA ILE A 57 -22.21 -8.96 -19.87
C ILE A 57 -21.59 -9.08 -18.48
N GLU A 58 -20.38 -8.55 -18.35
CA GLU A 58 -19.67 -8.50 -17.06
C GLU A 58 -20.23 -7.35 -16.22
N LEU A 59 -20.84 -7.61 -15.07
CA LEU A 59 -21.38 -6.56 -14.18
C LEU A 59 -20.41 -6.13 -13.07
N ASN A 60 -19.36 -6.92 -12.84
CA ASN A 60 -18.35 -6.70 -11.80
C ASN A 60 -16.98 -6.88 -12.42
N GLN A 61 -16.13 -5.86 -12.33
CA GLN A 61 -14.76 -5.94 -12.82
C GLN A 61 -13.76 -5.73 -11.69
N GLN A 62 -12.65 -6.44 -11.76
CA GLN A 62 -11.54 -6.31 -10.80
C GLN A 62 -10.24 -5.93 -11.52
N ARG A 63 -9.40 -5.15 -10.85
CA ARG A 63 -8.02 -4.87 -11.29
C ARG A 63 -7.04 -5.02 -10.13
N PRO A 64 -5.81 -5.51 -10.37
CA PRO A 64 -4.79 -5.56 -9.33
C PRO A 64 -4.40 -4.14 -8.89
N CYS A 65 -4.08 -4.00 -7.60
CA CYS A 65 -3.48 -2.81 -7.01
C CYS A 65 -2.33 -3.22 -6.10
N THR A 66 -1.39 -2.30 -5.90
CA THR A 66 -0.29 -2.49 -4.95
C THR A 66 -0.21 -1.24 -4.07
N GLU A 67 -0.47 -1.40 -2.77
CA GLU A 67 -0.21 -0.38 -1.75
C GLU A 67 1.23 -0.54 -1.22
N LYS A 68 1.60 0.09 -0.09
CA LYS A 68 2.97 0.00 0.50
C LYS A 68 3.52 -1.44 0.44
N ALA A 69 4.68 -1.62 -0.20
CA ALA A 69 5.20 -2.93 -0.62
C ALA A 69 5.44 -3.92 0.54
N ASP A 70 5.87 -3.44 1.70
CA ASP A 70 6.42 -4.32 2.72
C ASP A 70 5.41 -4.81 3.76
N CYS A 71 4.18 -4.29 3.78
CA CYS A 71 3.17 -4.57 4.82
C CYS A 71 3.65 -4.41 6.28
N LEU A 72 4.87 -3.88 6.48
CA LEU A 72 5.42 -3.56 7.77
C LEU A 72 4.89 -2.18 8.17
N TYR A 73 4.04 -2.17 9.19
CA TYR A 73 3.67 -0.96 9.90
C TYR A 73 4.59 -0.84 11.12
N ASP A 74 5.04 0.38 11.42
CA ASP A 74 5.69 0.65 12.69
C ASP A 74 4.69 0.50 13.84
N THR A 75 5.20 0.28 15.05
CA THR A 75 4.38 -0.02 16.24
C THR A 75 3.33 1.06 16.50
N PHE A 76 3.67 2.33 16.22
CA PHE A 76 2.76 3.46 16.38
C PHE A 76 1.60 3.44 15.38
N THR A 77 1.89 3.27 14.08
CA THR A 77 0.84 3.17 13.04
C THR A 77 -0.01 1.92 13.24
N ALA A 78 0.59 0.79 13.63
CA ALA A 78 -0.15 -0.43 13.92
C ALA A 78 -1.12 -0.23 15.09
N GLN A 79 -0.71 0.47 16.16
CA GLN A 79 -1.59 0.79 17.27
C GLN A 79 -2.73 1.73 16.85
N GLU A 80 -2.47 2.72 15.99
CA GLU A 80 -3.51 3.61 15.44
C GLU A 80 -4.53 2.82 14.61
N ILE A 81 -4.07 1.89 13.77
CA ILE A 81 -4.93 1.05 12.93
C ILE A 81 -5.78 0.11 13.80
N CYS A 82 -5.12 -0.67 14.65
CA CYS A 82 -5.75 -1.79 15.36
C CYS A 82 -6.60 -1.35 16.56
N SER A 83 -6.57 -0.07 16.94
CA SER A 83 -7.45 0.50 17.95
C SER A 83 -8.79 1.03 17.40
N GLN A 84 -8.91 1.13 16.07
CA GLN A 84 -10.15 1.59 15.43
C GLN A 84 -11.22 0.49 15.44
N PRO A 85 -12.53 0.82 15.51
CA PRO A 85 -13.59 -0.17 15.35
C PRO A 85 -13.70 -0.64 13.89
N PRO A 86 -14.21 -1.85 13.58
CA PRO A 86 -14.50 -2.24 12.20
C PRO A 86 -15.54 -1.30 11.56
N GLU A 87 -15.29 -0.82 10.34
CA GLU A 87 -16.18 0.11 9.63
C GLU A 87 -16.63 -0.44 8.27
N THR A 88 -17.93 -0.69 8.13
CA THR A 88 -18.54 -1.14 6.87
C THR A 88 -18.51 -0.04 5.80
N GLY A 89 -18.63 1.22 6.20
CA GLY A 89 -18.75 2.34 5.27
C GLY A 89 -20.14 2.42 4.59
N PRO A 90 -20.36 3.42 3.73
CA PRO A 90 -21.68 3.72 3.15
C PRO A 90 -22.05 2.88 1.92
N CYS A 91 -21.08 2.19 1.32
CA CYS A 91 -21.35 1.33 0.16
C CYS A 91 -22.08 0.04 0.57
N ARG A 92 -22.91 -0.50 -0.33
CA ARG A 92 -23.77 -1.68 -0.07
C ARG A 92 -23.16 -3.00 -0.55
N GLY A 93 -21.86 -3.02 -0.85
CA GLY A 93 -21.15 -4.25 -1.16
C GLY A 93 -21.06 -5.16 0.06
N ARG A 94 -20.78 -6.44 -0.16
CA ARG A 94 -20.64 -7.42 0.93
C ARG A 94 -19.33 -8.18 0.77
N TYR A 95 -18.25 -7.56 1.23
CA TYR A 95 -16.91 -8.11 1.15
C TYR A 95 -16.48 -8.59 2.54
N GLN A 96 -16.22 -9.89 2.69
CA GLN A 96 -15.70 -10.43 3.95
C GLN A 96 -14.26 -9.93 4.17
N ARG A 97 -14.00 -9.41 5.37
CA ARG A 97 -12.72 -8.85 5.82
C ARG A 97 -12.49 -9.24 7.27
N TYR A 98 -11.30 -8.95 7.80
CA TYR A 98 -10.94 -9.16 9.20
C TYR A 98 -10.59 -7.82 9.84
N ALA A 99 -10.99 -7.64 11.10
CA ALA A 99 -10.65 -6.49 11.92
C ALA A 99 -10.19 -6.96 13.29
N TYR A 100 -9.22 -6.28 13.88
CA TYR A 100 -8.73 -6.58 15.21
C TYR A 100 -9.70 -6.06 16.26
N ASP A 101 -10.17 -6.95 17.12
CA ASP A 101 -10.96 -6.62 18.29
C ASP A 101 -10.03 -6.50 19.50
N THR A 102 -9.91 -5.30 20.05
CA THR A 102 -9.06 -5.02 21.21
C THR A 102 -9.58 -5.66 22.51
N THR A 103 -10.88 -5.93 22.60
CA THR A 103 -11.51 -6.60 23.76
C THR A 103 -11.22 -8.09 23.75
N GLN A 104 -11.35 -8.72 22.59
CA GLN A 104 -11.07 -10.16 22.40
C GLN A 104 -9.59 -10.43 22.12
N ARG A 105 -8.79 -9.38 21.87
CA ARG A 105 -7.36 -9.45 21.46
C ARG A 105 -7.13 -10.40 20.29
N THR A 106 -8.07 -10.41 19.34
CA THR A 106 -8.04 -11.31 18.20
C THR A 106 -8.68 -10.65 16.98
N CYS A 107 -8.36 -11.16 15.80
CA CYS A 107 -8.96 -10.71 14.55
C CYS A 107 -10.27 -11.44 14.28
N VAL A 108 -11.34 -10.67 14.10
CA VAL A 108 -12.70 -11.18 13.85
C VAL A 108 -13.17 -10.83 12.43
N PRO A 109 -13.94 -11.70 11.76
CA PRO A 109 -14.47 -11.41 10.44
C PRO A 109 -15.60 -10.38 10.51
N PHE A 110 -15.67 -9.49 9.52
CA PHE A 110 -16.78 -8.54 9.33
C PHE A 110 -17.06 -8.30 7.84
N TYR A 111 -18.20 -7.66 7.54
CA TYR A 111 -18.55 -7.27 6.18
C TYR A 111 -18.21 -5.80 5.92
N TYR A 112 -17.32 -5.57 4.96
CA TYR A 112 -16.99 -4.26 4.42
C TYR A 112 -17.88 -3.94 3.21
N GLY A 113 -18.40 -2.72 3.19
CA GLY A 113 -19.28 -2.18 2.15
C GLY A 113 -18.59 -1.92 0.81
N GLY A 114 -17.26 -1.84 0.81
CA GLY A 114 -16.44 -1.63 -0.39
C GLY A 114 -15.94 -0.19 -0.59
N CYS A 115 -16.37 0.77 0.24
CA CYS A 115 -15.82 2.13 0.20
C CYS A 115 -15.85 2.81 1.58
N ARG A 116 -14.96 3.80 1.77
CA ARG A 116 -14.90 4.69 2.94
C ARG A 116 -15.01 3.98 4.29
N GLY A 117 -14.31 2.85 4.44
CA GLY A 117 -14.04 2.26 5.76
C GLY A 117 -12.70 2.73 6.29
N ASN A 118 -12.40 2.39 7.53
CA ASN A 118 -11.13 2.70 8.16
C ASN A 118 -10.08 1.60 7.95
N ARG A 119 -8.92 1.77 8.60
CA ARG A 119 -7.74 0.93 8.34
C ARG A 119 -7.76 -0.39 9.10
N ASN A 120 -8.63 -0.57 10.11
CA ASN A 120 -8.82 -1.86 10.77
C ASN A 120 -9.66 -2.80 9.88
N ASN A 121 -9.12 -3.09 8.69
CA ASN A 121 -9.80 -3.78 7.61
C ASN A 121 -8.75 -4.53 6.79
N PHE A 122 -8.60 -5.81 7.08
CA PHE A 122 -7.60 -6.69 6.49
C PHE A 122 -8.29 -7.73 5.61
N LEU A 123 -7.60 -8.17 4.56
CA LEU A 123 -8.14 -9.20 3.66
C LEU A 123 -8.12 -10.58 4.30
N THR A 124 -7.06 -10.91 5.04
CA THR A 124 -6.88 -12.21 5.69
C THR A 124 -6.75 -12.05 7.21
N SER A 125 -7.08 -13.11 7.95
CA SER A 125 -6.90 -13.16 9.40
C SER A 125 -5.42 -13.03 9.77
N ASP A 126 -4.52 -13.62 8.98
CA ASP A 126 -3.08 -13.61 9.26
C ASP A 126 -2.49 -12.20 9.11
N ASP A 127 -2.88 -11.44 8.08
CA ASP A 127 -2.43 -10.05 7.91
C ASP A 127 -2.86 -9.17 9.10
N CYS A 128 -4.10 -9.37 9.54
CA CYS A 128 -4.65 -8.70 10.71
C CYS A 128 -3.86 -9.06 11.97
N MET A 129 -3.63 -10.35 12.23
CA MET A 129 -2.93 -10.81 13.42
C MET A 129 -1.46 -10.36 13.41
N ASN A 130 -0.78 -10.45 12.27
CA ASN A 130 0.59 -9.99 12.11
C ASN A 130 0.74 -8.48 12.33
N THR A 131 -0.24 -7.69 11.89
CA THR A 131 -0.24 -6.24 12.09
C THR A 131 -0.53 -5.87 13.55
N CYS A 132 -1.53 -6.51 14.16
CA CYS A 132 -2.11 -6.02 15.41
C CYS A 132 -1.59 -6.70 16.68
N THR A 133 -1.08 -7.92 16.60
CA THR A 133 -0.54 -8.62 17.79
C THR A 133 0.96 -8.39 17.98
N LYS A 134 1.71 -8.21 16.89
CA LYS A 134 3.14 -7.86 16.95
C LYS A 134 3.37 -6.40 17.40
N ALA A 135 2.37 -5.54 17.26
CA ALA A 135 2.37 -4.19 17.82
C ALA A 135 2.35 -4.15 19.37
N ARG A 136 2.23 -5.29 20.04
CA ARG A 136 2.49 -5.46 21.48
C ARG A 136 3.50 -6.56 21.77
N LEU A 137 4.67 -6.47 21.14
CA LEU A 137 5.92 -6.77 21.84
C LEU A 137 6.71 -5.47 22.05
N GLY A 138 6.10 -4.58 22.82
CA GLY A 138 6.86 -3.93 23.88
C GLY A 138 7.20 -4.97 24.94
N GLU A 139 8.01 -5.98 24.61
CA GLU A 139 8.85 -6.62 25.61
C GLU A 139 10.07 -5.72 25.75
N VAL A 140 9.88 -4.67 26.54
CA VAL A 140 10.95 -4.37 27.49
C VAL A 140 10.97 -5.60 28.38
N ALA A 141 11.99 -6.44 28.23
CA ALA A 141 12.37 -7.38 29.27
C ALA A 141 12.75 -6.58 30.52
N THR A 142 11.76 -6.13 31.28
CA THR A 142 11.90 -5.83 32.71
C THR A 142 11.83 -7.14 33.46
N THR A 143 12.92 -7.91 33.40
CA THR A 143 13.35 -8.68 34.56
C THR A 143 14.63 -8.04 35.05
N GLU A 144 14.60 -7.75 36.34
CA GLU A 144 15.56 -6.99 37.13
C GLU A 144 17.01 -7.21 36.69
N ARG A 145 17.69 -6.10 36.39
CA ARG A 145 19.13 -6.08 36.25
C ARG A 145 19.75 -6.11 37.65
N THR A 146 19.65 -7.26 38.31
CA THR A 146 20.70 -7.68 39.24
C THR A 146 21.91 -7.99 38.37
N THR A 147 22.99 -7.25 38.60
CA THR A 147 24.32 -7.48 38.05
C THR A 147 24.70 -8.95 38.24
N THR A 148 24.63 -9.75 37.19
CA THR A 148 25.37 -11.02 37.13
C THR A 148 25.83 -11.25 35.70
N THR A 149 27.10 -10.88 35.49
CA THR A 149 27.97 -11.26 34.40
C THR A 149 27.78 -12.74 34.06
N THR A 150 27.11 -13.06 32.95
CA THR A 150 27.24 -14.39 32.33
C THR A 150 27.26 -14.23 30.81
N THR A 151 28.46 -14.43 30.27
CA THR A 151 28.81 -14.50 28.87
C THR A 151 28.01 -15.59 28.17
N THR A 152 27.09 -15.22 27.29
CA THR A 152 26.61 -16.11 26.22
C THR A 152 26.41 -15.24 24.98
N THR A 153 27.49 -15.13 24.22
CA THR A 153 27.58 -14.44 22.93
C THR A 153 26.62 -15.10 21.94
N ASP A 154 25.57 -14.38 21.54
CA ASP A 154 24.80 -14.72 20.35
C ASP A 154 25.69 -14.48 19.11
N PRO A 155 26.02 -15.53 18.33
CA PRO A 155 26.89 -15.40 17.16
C PRO A 155 26.36 -14.47 16.05
N PHE A 156 25.09 -14.05 16.13
CA PHE A 156 24.47 -13.18 15.11
C PHE A 156 24.61 -11.68 15.38
N GLU A 157 24.99 -11.26 16.59
CA GLU A 157 25.10 -9.84 16.94
C GLU A 157 26.38 -9.17 16.40
N GLU A 158 27.37 -9.96 15.99
CA GLU A 158 28.65 -9.48 15.42
C GLU A 158 28.73 -9.55 13.89
N LEU A 159 27.64 -9.90 13.19
CA LEU A 159 27.70 -9.97 11.73
C LEU A 159 27.84 -8.57 11.10
N PRO A 160 28.69 -8.40 10.07
CA PRO A 160 28.82 -7.16 9.32
C PRO A 160 27.47 -6.74 8.72
N VAL A 161 27.04 -5.52 9.03
CA VAL A 161 25.85 -4.90 8.44
C VAL A 161 26.32 -3.79 7.52
N ASP A 162 26.07 -3.95 6.22
CA ASP A 162 26.41 -2.95 5.22
C ASP A 162 25.49 -1.74 5.26
N CYS A 163 25.98 -0.62 4.75
CA CYS A 163 25.14 0.55 4.54
C CYS A 163 24.08 0.32 3.46
N VAL A 164 22.82 0.57 3.80
CA VAL A 164 21.69 0.55 2.85
C VAL A 164 21.22 1.98 2.60
N LEU A 165 21.00 2.32 1.33
CA LEU A 165 20.52 3.64 0.90
C LEU A 165 19.09 3.54 0.36
N SER A 166 18.34 4.64 0.44
CA SER A 166 17.03 4.73 -0.21
C SER A 166 17.15 4.76 -1.73
N ASP A 167 16.02 4.62 -2.40
CA ASP A 167 15.89 5.05 -3.80
C ASP A 167 16.21 6.55 -3.94
N TRP A 168 16.60 6.93 -5.15
CA TRP A 168 16.82 8.33 -5.48
C TRP A 168 15.48 9.07 -5.55
N SER A 169 15.45 10.31 -5.06
CA SER A 169 14.36 11.23 -5.32
C SER A 169 14.19 11.47 -6.82
N GLU A 170 13.03 12.01 -7.19
CA GLU A 170 12.86 12.66 -8.49
C GLU A 170 13.88 13.79 -8.68
N TRP A 171 14.19 14.07 -9.95
CA TRP A 171 15.04 15.21 -10.30
C TRP A 171 14.31 16.52 -10.00
N THR A 172 15.00 17.46 -9.36
CA THR A 172 14.50 18.83 -9.23
C THR A 172 14.27 19.44 -10.62
N PRO A 173 13.39 20.45 -10.72
CA PRO A 173 13.35 21.32 -11.89
C PRO A 173 14.74 21.85 -12.25
N CYS A 174 14.92 22.21 -13.51
CA CYS A 174 16.16 22.83 -13.95
C CYS A 174 16.37 24.13 -13.19
N SER A 175 17.61 24.39 -12.75
CA SER A 175 17.97 25.63 -12.02
C SER A 175 17.74 26.91 -12.83
N VAL A 176 17.45 26.78 -14.11
CA VAL A 176 17.15 27.86 -15.06
C VAL A 176 15.93 27.50 -15.89
N THR A 177 15.22 28.50 -16.36
CA THR A 177 14.08 28.34 -17.29
C THR A 177 14.50 28.44 -18.76
N CYS A 178 15.67 28.99 -19.07
CA CYS A 178 16.27 29.08 -20.40
C CYS A 178 17.78 28.80 -20.33
N GLY A 179 18.40 28.43 -21.45
CA GLY A 179 19.82 28.15 -21.54
C GLY A 179 20.22 26.86 -20.82
N THR A 180 21.45 26.81 -20.31
CA THR A 180 22.00 25.63 -19.61
C THR A 180 21.92 25.79 -18.11
N GLY A 181 21.35 24.82 -17.40
CA GLY A 181 21.33 24.76 -15.95
C GLY A 181 21.66 23.38 -15.40
N ARG A 182 21.30 23.17 -14.13
CA ARG A 182 21.51 21.90 -13.41
C ARG A 182 20.21 21.44 -12.77
N SER A 183 20.00 20.13 -12.74
CA SER A 183 19.00 19.49 -11.89
C SER A 183 19.72 18.57 -10.91
N GLU A 184 19.12 18.39 -9.74
CA GLU A 184 19.68 17.59 -8.65
C GLU A 184 18.70 16.51 -8.22
N ARG A 185 19.19 15.42 -7.67
CA ARG A 185 18.39 14.42 -6.94
C ARG A 185 19.17 13.91 -5.75
N VAL A 186 18.47 13.50 -4.71
CA VAL A 186 19.06 13.10 -3.43
C VAL A 186 18.58 11.72 -3.01
N ARG A 187 19.33 11.03 -2.15
CA ARG A 187 18.92 9.79 -1.46
C ARG A 187 19.39 9.86 -0.01
N SER A 188 18.82 9.04 0.87
CA SER A 188 19.19 8.99 2.29
C SER A 188 19.81 7.65 2.67
N ILE A 189 20.44 7.61 3.85
CA ILE A 189 20.92 6.37 4.46
C ILE A 189 19.76 5.76 5.24
N VAL A 190 19.35 4.56 4.85
CA VAL A 190 18.28 3.78 5.51
C VAL A 190 18.87 2.96 6.66
N THR A 191 20.08 2.44 6.50
CA THR A 191 20.78 1.66 7.53
C THR A 191 22.24 2.07 7.59
N GLN A 192 22.72 2.42 8.79
CA GLN A 192 24.13 2.73 9.01
C GLN A 192 24.97 1.44 9.07
N PRO A 193 26.22 1.49 8.58
CA PRO A 193 27.11 0.34 8.64
C PRO A 193 27.48 -0.01 10.08
N ARG A 194 27.47 -1.30 10.43
CA ARG A 194 27.86 -1.81 11.77
C ARG A 194 28.75 -3.05 11.63
N ASN A 195 29.49 -3.38 12.69
CA ASN A 195 30.30 -4.61 12.80
C ASN A 195 31.25 -4.86 11.61
N GLY A 196 31.87 -3.81 11.07
CA GLY A 196 32.79 -3.93 9.94
C GLY A 196 32.13 -4.03 8.55
N GLY A 197 30.82 -3.79 8.45
CA GLY A 197 30.12 -3.70 7.15
C GLY A 197 30.54 -2.50 6.30
N GLN A 198 30.20 -2.54 5.02
CA GLN A 198 30.61 -1.56 4.02
C GLN A 198 30.06 -0.16 4.32
N PRO A 199 30.92 0.88 4.33
CA PRO A 199 30.49 2.23 4.62
C PRO A 199 29.65 2.82 3.47
N CYS A 200 28.77 3.75 3.82
CA CYS A 200 27.96 4.46 2.83
C CYS A 200 28.85 5.27 1.87
N PRO A 201 28.53 5.29 0.56
CA PRO A 201 29.16 6.22 -0.37
C PRO A 201 28.99 7.68 0.09
N PRO A 202 30.03 8.52 0.02
CA PRO A 202 29.98 9.90 0.50
C PRO A 202 29.05 10.78 -0.35
N ARG A 203 28.75 10.36 -1.58
CA ARG A 203 27.87 11.10 -2.50
C ARG A 203 26.46 10.51 -2.48
N ILE A 204 25.60 11.19 -1.73
CA ILE A 204 24.16 10.95 -1.69
C ILE A 204 23.35 11.98 -2.50
N VAL A 205 24.04 12.87 -3.21
CA VAL A 205 23.46 13.83 -4.16
C VAL A 205 24.02 13.59 -5.55
N LYS A 206 23.16 13.56 -6.57
CA LYS A 206 23.55 13.47 -7.97
C LYS A 206 23.07 14.72 -8.71
N ARG A 207 23.94 15.25 -9.57
CA ARG A 207 23.66 16.43 -10.42
C ARG A 207 23.70 16.02 -11.89
N ARG A 208 22.82 16.60 -12.72
CA ARG A 208 22.90 16.49 -14.18
C ARG A 208 22.71 17.84 -14.85
N LYS A 209 23.28 18.00 -16.03
CA LYS A 209 23.04 19.14 -16.91
C LYS A 209 21.61 19.07 -17.45
N CYS A 210 20.92 20.20 -17.49
CA CYS A 210 19.65 20.37 -18.18
C CYS A 210 19.76 21.57 -19.14
N THR A 211 19.02 21.51 -20.24
CA THR A 211 19.01 22.55 -21.26
C THR A 211 17.57 22.96 -21.52
N GLY A 212 17.29 24.24 -21.32
CA GLY A 212 16.02 24.88 -21.67
C GLY A 212 16.09 25.56 -23.05
N PRO A 213 15.01 26.26 -23.46
CA PRO A 213 15.02 27.10 -24.66
C PRO A 213 16.14 28.15 -24.59
N PRO A 214 16.61 28.69 -25.73
CA PRO A 214 17.57 29.79 -25.72
C PRO A 214 17.02 30.98 -24.92
N CYS A 215 17.88 31.66 -24.17
CA CYS A 215 17.51 32.90 -23.50
C CYS A 215 17.43 34.01 -24.54
N ASN A 216 16.33 34.76 -24.55
CA ASN A 216 16.15 35.94 -25.39
C ASN A 216 16.73 37.19 -24.73
#